data_AF-A0A9P1E5M7-F1
#
_entry.id   AF-A0A9P1E5M7-F1
#
_cell.length_a   1.000
_cell.length_b   1.000
_cell.length_c   1.000
_cell.angle_alpha   90.00
_cell.angle_beta   90.00
_cell.angle_gamma   90.00
#
_symmetry.space_group_name_H-M   'P 1'
#
loop_
_entity.id
_entity.type
_entity.pdbx_description
1 polymer ?
#
loop_
_entity_poly.entity_id
_entity_poly.type
_entity_poly.pdbx_seq_one_letter_code
_entity_poly.pdbx_strand_id
1 'polypeptide(L)'
;MNGIIWNVRGLDASGPRIFQLIKYWRVNFVIVIEPMVDFYKAGFFKLELGLSNVLFSPLNKIWIFWDSNVIAISEVTWESQYTHFKVTNGSFEGWITAIYAKHTHVERRLLWDHLKHYSTSIIVPWMMGGYFNAIVDHSKHKGACIPNLISMMEF
;
A
#
# COMPACT_ATOMS: atom_id res chain seq x y z
N MET A 1 -11.34 -4.17 11.70
CA MET A 1 -10.64 -4.30 10.41
C MET A 1 -9.26 -4.91 10.64
N ASN A 2 -8.87 -5.94 9.87
CA ASN A 2 -7.52 -6.53 9.88
C ASN A 2 -6.94 -6.43 8.48
N GLY A 3 -5.75 -5.83 8.35
CA GLY A 3 -5.15 -5.49 7.06
C GLY A 3 -3.72 -5.98 6.89
N ILE A 4 -3.34 -6.29 5.64
CA ILE A 4 -1.95 -6.54 5.24
C ILE A 4 -1.57 -5.53 4.15
N ILE A 5 -0.36 -4.96 4.25
CA ILE A 5 0.27 -4.20 3.17
C ILE A 5 1.59 -4.89 2.84
N TRP A 6 1.77 -5.29 1.58
CA TRP A 6 2.94 -6.05 1.20
C TRP A 6 3.41 -5.74 -0.22
N ASN A 7 4.68 -5.37 -0.37
CA ASN A 7 5.40 -5.52 -1.63
C ASN A 7 5.73 -7.00 -1.90
N VAL A 8 4.97 -7.60 -2.81
CA VAL A 8 5.03 -9.04 -3.10
C VAL A 8 6.01 -9.40 -4.21
N ARG A 9 6.46 -8.41 -5.00
CA ARG A 9 7.35 -8.59 -6.17
C ARG A 9 6.93 -9.75 -7.09
N GLY A 10 5.66 -9.81 -7.44
CA GLY A 10 5.08 -10.91 -8.23
C GLY A 10 4.04 -11.72 -7.46
N LEU A 11 2.77 -11.59 -7.87
CA LEU A 11 1.65 -12.32 -7.31
C LEU A 11 1.64 -13.81 -7.70
N ASP A 12 2.07 -14.16 -8.90
CA ASP A 12 2.10 -15.57 -9.34
C ASP A 12 3.03 -16.42 -8.43
N ALA A 13 4.17 -15.85 -7.99
CA ALA A 13 5.10 -16.55 -7.09
C ALA A 13 4.72 -16.43 -5.60
N SER A 14 4.23 -15.27 -5.17
CA SER A 14 3.91 -14.98 -3.76
C SER A 14 2.49 -15.36 -3.35
N GLY A 15 1.62 -15.69 -4.32
CA GLY A 15 0.20 -16.01 -4.16
C GLY A 15 -0.11 -17.03 -3.06
N PRO A 16 0.52 -18.22 -3.05
CA PRO A 16 0.25 -19.24 -2.04
C PRO A 16 0.52 -18.74 -0.61
N ARG A 17 1.57 -17.95 -0.42
CA ARG A 17 1.95 -17.43 0.90
C ARG A 17 0.99 -16.35 1.38
N ILE A 18 0.60 -15.42 0.51
CA ILE A 18 -0.35 -14.36 0.90
C ILE A 18 -1.73 -14.95 1.21
N PHE A 19 -2.16 -15.96 0.43
CA PHE A 19 -3.41 -16.70 0.69
C PHE A 19 -3.43 -17.34 2.08
N GLN A 20 -2.35 -18.04 2.46
CA GLN A 20 -2.23 -18.64 3.79
C GLN A 20 -2.34 -17.61 4.92
N LEU A 21 -1.68 -16.45 4.77
CA LEU A 21 -1.75 -15.38 5.76
C LEU A 21 -3.15 -14.80 5.88
N ILE A 22 -3.82 -14.57 4.74
CA ILE A 22 -5.20 -14.05 4.72
C ILE A 22 -6.14 -14.98 5.46
N LYS A 23 -6.06 -16.29 5.17
CA LYS A 23 -6.90 -17.30 5.81
C LYS A 23 -6.60 -17.43 7.30
N TYR A 24 -5.32 -17.45 7.68
CA TYR A 24 -4.90 -17.62 9.07
C TYR A 24 -5.30 -16.43 9.94
N TRP A 25 -5.06 -15.20 9.48
CA TRP A 25 -5.33 -13.97 10.23
C TRP A 25 -6.73 -13.37 9.99
N ARG A 26 -7.55 -14.03 9.16
CA ARG A 26 -8.89 -13.55 8.75
C ARG A 26 -8.84 -12.11 8.24
N VAL A 27 -7.90 -11.87 7.32
CA VAL A 27 -7.65 -10.54 6.75
C VAL A 27 -8.81 -10.16 5.84
N ASN A 28 -9.35 -8.96 6.03
CA ASN A 28 -10.47 -8.41 5.25
C ASN A 28 -10.03 -7.27 4.32
N PHE A 29 -8.74 -6.94 4.33
CA PHE A 29 -8.16 -5.83 3.61
C PHE A 29 -6.71 -6.13 3.24
N VAL A 30 -6.36 -6.06 1.95
CA VAL A 30 -5.01 -6.38 1.48
C VAL A 30 -4.57 -5.36 0.46
N ILE A 31 -3.40 -4.77 0.68
CA ILE A 31 -2.72 -3.92 -0.28
C ILE A 31 -1.50 -4.67 -0.80
N VAL A 32 -1.50 -4.95 -2.10
CA VAL A 32 -0.42 -5.61 -2.81
C VAL A 32 0.36 -4.56 -3.60
N ILE A 33 1.66 -4.50 -3.37
CA ILE A 33 2.59 -3.63 -4.08
C ILE A 33 3.48 -4.50 -4.99
N GLU A 34 3.76 -4.00 -6.20
CA GLU A 34 4.45 -4.74 -7.26
C GLU A 34 3.83 -6.12 -7.53
N PRO A 35 2.56 -6.17 -7.99
CA PRO A 35 1.91 -7.44 -8.34
C PRO A 35 2.61 -8.15 -9.51
N MET A 36 3.29 -7.40 -10.40
CA MET A 36 4.01 -7.89 -11.59
C MET A 36 3.21 -8.88 -12.45
N VAL A 37 1.89 -8.69 -12.47
CA VAL A 37 0.95 -9.40 -13.33
C VAL A 37 0.01 -8.39 -13.98
N ASP A 38 -0.57 -8.76 -15.11
CA ASP A 38 -1.47 -7.87 -15.84
C ASP A 38 -2.78 -7.61 -15.07
N PHE A 39 -3.34 -6.41 -15.23
CA PHE A 39 -4.53 -5.96 -14.51
C PHE A 39 -5.77 -6.84 -14.74
N TYR A 40 -5.89 -7.53 -15.89
CA TYR A 40 -7.03 -8.41 -16.15
C TYR A 40 -7.05 -9.64 -15.21
N LYS A 41 -5.92 -10.00 -14.60
CA LYS A 41 -5.87 -11.04 -13.56
C LYS A 41 -6.39 -10.57 -12.20
N ALA A 42 -6.70 -9.28 -12.02
CA ALA A 42 -7.16 -8.76 -10.73
C ALA A 42 -8.43 -9.47 -10.24
N GLY A 43 -9.37 -9.77 -11.14
CA GLY A 43 -10.59 -10.53 -10.81
C GLY A 43 -10.30 -11.96 -10.37
N PHE A 44 -9.33 -12.63 -11.00
CA PHE A 44 -8.88 -13.96 -10.60
C PHE A 44 -8.29 -13.94 -9.18
N PHE A 45 -7.31 -13.06 -8.93
CA PHE A 45 -6.70 -12.96 -7.60
C PHE A 45 -7.69 -12.52 -6.53
N LYS A 46 -8.64 -11.66 -6.87
CA LYS A 46 -9.73 -11.26 -5.95
C LYS A 46 -10.49 -12.49 -5.42
N LEU A 47 -10.85 -13.41 -6.33
CA LEU A 47 -11.53 -14.66 -5.98
C LEU A 47 -10.61 -15.61 -5.19
N GLU A 48 -9.37 -15.79 -5.63
CA GLU A 48 -8.37 -16.63 -4.94
C GLU A 48 -8.13 -16.16 -3.50
N LEU A 49 -8.06 -14.85 -3.27
CA LEU A 49 -7.86 -14.28 -1.93
C LEU A 49 -9.13 -14.32 -1.07
N GLY A 50 -10.29 -14.72 -1.63
CA GLY A 50 -11.56 -14.76 -0.92
C GLY A 50 -12.10 -13.38 -0.55
N LEU A 51 -11.74 -12.34 -1.32
CA LEU A 51 -12.18 -10.97 -1.11
C LEU A 51 -13.22 -10.60 -2.16
N SER A 52 -14.13 -9.68 -1.86
CA SER A 52 -15.25 -9.41 -2.76
C SER A 52 -14.89 -8.39 -3.85
N ASN A 53 -13.99 -7.45 -3.55
CA ASN A 53 -13.65 -6.31 -4.39
C ASN A 53 -12.14 -6.13 -4.58
N VAL A 54 -11.78 -5.47 -5.69
CA VAL A 54 -10.41 -5.08 -6.03
C VAL A 54 -10.39 -3.73 -6.74
N LEU A 55 -9.40 -2.91 -6.42
CA LEU A 55 -9.00 -1.71 -7.16
C LEU A 55 -7.50 -1.80 -7.45
N PHE A 56 -7.07 -1.10 -8.49
CA PHE A 56 -5.65 -1.03 -8.84
C PHE A 56 -5.30 0.37 -9.33
N SER A 57 -4.08 0.80 -8.99
CA SER A 57 -3.51 2.06 -9.47
C SER A 57 -3.40 2.06 -11.00
N PRO A 58 -3.53 3.22 -11.67
CA PRO A 58 -3.37 3.32 -13.13
C PRO A 58 -2.04 2.74 -13.66
N LEU A 59 -0.97 2.83 -12.87
CA LEU A 59 0.35 2.29 -13.21
C LEU A 59 0.53 0.79 -12.90
N ASN A 60 -0.53 0.12 -12.44
CA ASN A 60 -0.53 -1.30 -12.08
C ASN A 60 0.52 -1.67 -11.01
N LYS A 61 0.86 -0.74 -10.11
CA LYS A 61 1.87 -0.93 -9.06
C LYS A 61 1.29 -1.23 -7.69
N ILE A 62 0.08 -0.75 -7.41
CA ILE A 62 -0.60 -0.93 -6.13
C ILE A 62 -1.99 -1.49 -6.40
N TRP A 63 -2.31 -2.64 -5.83
CA TRP A 63 -3.63 -3.26 -5.84
C TRP A 63 -4.19 -3.27 -4.43
N ILE A 64 -5.49 -2.99 -4.31
CA ILE A 64 -6.21 -2.91 -3.04
C ILE A 64 -7.39 -3.87 -3.14
N PHE A 65 -7.38 -4.89 -2.29
CA PHE A 65 -8.45 -5.87 -2.17
C PHE A 65 -9.15 -5.72 -0.83
N TRP A 66 -10.46 -5.92 -0.81
CA TRP A 66 -11.22 -5.88 0.44
C TRP A 66 -12.51 -6.68 0.38
N ASP A 67 -13.04 -7.01 1.55
CA ASP A 67 -14.40 -7.53 1.71
C ASP A 67 -15.37 -6.36 1.88
N SER A 68 -16.22 -6.15 0.88
CA SER A 68 -17.25 -5.12 0.81
C SER A 68 -18.35 -5.25 1.85
N ASN A 69 -18.52 -6.42 2.47
CA ASN A 69 -19.44 -6.59 3.59
C ASN A 69 -18.88 -5.98 4.89
N VAL A 70 -17.56 -5.77 4.94
CA VAL A 70 -16.83 -5.29 6.12
C VAL A 70 -16.35 -3.86 5.90
N ILE A 71 -15.82 -3.54 4.72
CA ILE A 71 -15.14 -2.28 4.41
C ILE A 71 -15.79 -1.65 3.18
N ALA A 72 -16.06 -0.36 3.23
CA ALA A 72 -16.30 0.43 2.02
C ALA A 72 -15.10 1.34 1.76
N ILE A 73 -14.79 1.52 0.48
CA ILE A 73 -13.73 2.42 0.00
C ILE A 73 -14.40 3.52 -0.82
N SER A 74 -14.02 4.77 -0.55
CA SER A 74 -14.49 5.96 -1.27
C SER A 74 -13.35 6.97 -1.45
N GLU A 75 -13.62 8.04 -2.21
CA GLU A 75 -12.72 9.20 -2.33
C GLU A 75 -11.27 8.82 -2.69
N VAL A 76 -11.12 8.05 -3.77
CA VAL A 76 -9.81 7.52 -4.17
C VAL A 76 -9.05 8.53 -5.02
N THR A 77 -7.87 8.92 -4.55
CA THR A 77 -6.88 9.71 -5.28
C THR A 77 -5.73 8.83 -5.72
N TRP A 78 -5.43 8.86 -7.01
CA TRP A 78 -4.37 8.09 -7.63
C TRP A 78 -3.17 8.99 -7.94
N GLU A 79 -2.01 8.61 -7.43
CA GLU A 79 -0.75 9.27 -7.74
C GLU A 79 0.30 8.27 -8.18
N SER A 80 1.35 8.76 -8.83
CA SER A 80 2.40 7.90 -9.38
C SER A 80 3.16 7.08 -8.32
N GLN A 81 3.19 7.57 -7.07
CA GLN A 81 3.92 6.98 -5.94
C GLN A 81 3.03 6.50 -4.80
N TYR A 82 1.72 6.77 -4.86
CA TYR A 82 0.79 6.36 -3.82
C TYR A 82 -0.65 6.26 -4.30
N THR A 83 -1.49 5.62 -3.49
CA THR A 83 -2.95 5.67 -3.62
C THR A 83 -3.51 6.08 -2.27
N HIS A 84 -4.26 7.19 -2.25
CA HIS A 84 -4.89 7.75 -1.05
C HIS A 84 -6.39 7.53 -1.14
N PHE A 85 -7.03 7.00 -0.10
CA PHE A 85 -8.45 6.67 -0.14
C PHE A 85 -9.06 6.62 1.25
N LYS A 86 -10.36 6.89 1.30
CA LYS A 86 -11.15 6.81 2.52
C LYS A 86 -11.65 5.38 2.71
N VAL A 87 -11.61 4.91 3.95
CA VAL A 87 -12.16 3.62 4.36
C VAL A 87 -13.21 3.83 5.44
N THR A 88 -14.30 3.06 5.36
CA THR A 88 -15.32 3.00 6.42
C THR A 88 -15.57 1.56 6.84
N ASN A 89 -15.71 1.32 8.14
CA ASN A 89 -16.01 0.02 8.76
C ASN A 89 -17.00 0.22 9.91
N GLY A 90 -18.29 0.06 9.65
CA GLY A 90 -19.33 0.42 10.62
C GLY A 90 -19.32 1.92 10.92
N SER A 91 -19.15 2.31 12.19
CA SER A 91 -19.02 3.72 12.60
C SER A 91 -17.61 4.29 12.46
N PHE A 92 -16.61 3.45 12.16
CA PHE A 92 -15.24 3.90 11.94
C PHE A 92 -15.11 4.50 10.53
N GLU A 93 -14.49 5.67 10.44
CA GLU A 93 -13.96 6.23 9.21
C GLU A 93 -12.49 6.61 9.37
N GLY A 94 -11.73 6.49 8.29
CA GLY A 94 -10.33 6.89 8.28
C GLY A 94 -9.77 6.96 6.87
N TRP A 95 -8.56 7.48 6.75
CA TRP A 95 -7.82 7.52 5.50
C TRP A 95 -6.72 6.48 5.49
N ILE A 96 -6.46 5.90 4.31
CA ILE A 96 -5.31 5.03 4.07
C ILE A 96 -4.53 5.59 2.89
N THR A 97 -3.20 5.61 3.02
CA THR A 97 -2.29 5.90 1.90
C THR A 97 -1.36 4.73 1.68
N ALA A 98 -1.61 4.01 0.59
CA ALA A 98 -0.76 2.94 0.08
C ALA A 98 0.41 3.55 -0.69
N ILE A 99 1.64 3.28 -0.30
CA ILE A 99 2.82 3.96 -0.87
C ILE A 99 3.69 2.96 -1.65
N TYR A 100 4.05 3.33 -2.87
CA TYR A 100 5.12 2.72 -3.65
C TYR A 100 6.02 3.85 -4.18
N ALA A 101 6.92 4.30 -3.31
CA ALA A 101 7.76 5.47 -3.57
C ALA A 101 8.88 5.16 -4.57
N LYS A 102 9.39 6.19 -5.23
CA LYS A 102 10.56 6.11 -6.12
C LYS A 102 11.85 5.88 -5.33
N HIS A 103 12.92 5.50 -6.03
CA HIS A 103 14.18 5.09 -5.41
C HIS A 103 15.06 6.26 -4.97
N THR A 104 14.97 7.41 -5.64
CA THR A 104 15.80 8.57 -5.32
C THR A 104 15.06 9.59 -4.48
N HIS A 105 15.78 10.27 -3.59
CA HIS A 105 15.21 11.34 -2.75
C HIS A 105 14.61 12.48 -3.58
N VAL A 106 15.21 12.83 -4.73
CA VAL A 106 14.70 13.89 -5.61
C VAL A 106 13.31 13.55 -6.14
N GLU A 107 13.12 12.32 -6.60
CA GLU A 107 11.82 11.86 -7.12
C GLU A 107 10.76 11.73 -6.01
N ARG A 108 11.18 11.48 -4.77
CA ARG A 108 10.27 11.38 -3.62
C ARG A 108 9.80 12.72 -3.07
N ARG A 109 10.42 13.85 -3.43
CA ARG A 109 10.02 15.18 -2.91
C ARG A 109 8.52 15.45 -3.06
N LEU A 110 7.97 15.18 -4.25
CA LEU A 110 6.54 15.38 -4.51
C LEU A 110 5.66 14.50 -3.63
N LEU A 111 6.06 13.23 -3.39
CA LEU A 111 5.37 12.35 -2.45
C LEU A 111 5.35 12.98 -1.04
N TRP A 112 6.50 13.43 -0.55
CA TRP A 112 6.59 14.02 0.80
C TRP A 112 5.78 15.30 0.94
N ASP A 113 5.78 16.15 -0.08
CA ASP A 113 5.01 17.39 -0.07
C ASP A 113 3.50 17.10 -0.05
N HIS A 114 3.03 16.10 -0.81
CA HIS A 114 1.63 15.66 -0.76
C HIS A 114 1.27 15.07 0.61
N LEU A 115 2.13 14.23 1.21
CA LEU A 115 1.87 13.67 2.53
C LEU A 115 1.83 14.76 3.63
N LYS A 116 2.70 15.78 3.54
CA LYS A 116 2.64 16.96 4.44
C LYS A 116 1.35 17.75 4.23
N HIS A 117 0.88 17.89 2.99
CA HIS A 117 -0.39 18.56 2.74
C HIS A 117 -1.57 17.80 3.38
N TYR A 118 -1.63 16.48 3.21
CA TYR A 118 -2.64 15.64 3.85
C TYR A 118 -2.58 15.70 5.38
N SER A 119 -1.38 15.73 5.98
CA SER A 119 -1.25 15.80 7.44
C SER A 119 -1.86 17.07 8.05
N THR A 120 -1.99 18.15 7.27
CA THR A 120 -2.61 19.40 7.71
C THR A 120 -4.12 19.46 7.53
N SER A 121 -4.69 18.59 6.69
CA SER A 121 -6.12 18.62 6.32
C SER A 121 -6.93 17.46 6.88
N ILE A 122 -6.30 16.31 7.16
CA ILE A 122 -7.00 15.13 7.67
C ILE A 122 -7.24 15.25 9.17
N ILE A 123 -8.52 15.21 9.56
CA ILE A 123 -9.00 15.33 10.95
C ILE A 123 -9.52 14.01 11.54
N VAL A 124 -9.45 12.92 10.79
CA VAL A 124 -9.86 11.56 11.20
C VAL A 124 -8.62 10.65 11.22
N PRO A 125 -8.69 9.43 11.78
CA PRO A 125 -7.55 8.52 11.78
C PRO A 125 -6.96 8.33 10.37
N TRP A 126 -5.65 8.44 10.26
CA TRP A 126 -4.92 8.29 9.00
C TRP A 126 -3.81 7.27 9.15
N MET A 127 -3.80 6.27 8.26
CA MET A 127 -2.76 5.26 8.18
C MET A 127 -1.99 5.41 6.86
N MET A 128 -0.68 5.35 6.94
CA MET A 128 0.20 5.24 5.77
C MET A 128 0.97 3.94 5.84
N GLY A 129 1.15 3.27 4.71
CA GLY A 129 1.94 2.05 4.68
C GLY A 129 2.28 1.61 3.26
N GLY A 130 3.36 0.85 3.15
CA GLY A 130 3.84 0.35 1.87
C GLY A 130 5.35 0.34 1.78
N TYR A 131 5.85 0.59 0.59
CA TYR A 131 7.27 0.54 0.27
C TYR A 131 7.79 1.94 -0.04
N PHE A 132 8.38 2.57 0.98
CA PHE A 132 8.87 3.95 0.92
C PHE A 132 10.22 4.12 0.22
N ASN A 133 10.93 3.02 -0.09
CA ASN A 133 12.25 3.06 -0.73
C ASN A 133 13.26 3.99 -0.03
N ALA A 134 13.07 4.23 1.26
CA ALA A 134 13.88 5.11 2.08
C ALA A 134 14.17 4.42 3.42
N ILE A 135 15.38 4.64 3.92
CA ILE A 135 15.87 4.07 5.18
C ILE A 135 15.85 5.21 6.20
N VAL A 136 15.09 5.03 7.28
CA VAL A 136 14.92 6.08 8.30
C VAL A 136 16.19 6.28 9.12
N ASP A 137 16.91 5.19 9.41
CA ASP A 137 18.09 5.24 10.27
C ASP A 137 19.12 4.18 9.86
N HIS A 138 20.39 4.49 10.11
CA HIS A 138 21.51 3.62 9.71
C HIS A 138 21.41 2.24 10.37
N SER A 139 20.89 2.14 11.60
CA SER A 139 20.69 0.86 12.29
C SER A 139 19.66 -0.06 11.59
N LYS A 140 18.80 0.49 10.74
CA LYS A 140 17.82 -0.27 9.96
C LYS A 140 18.39 -0.78 8.64
N HIS A 141 19.57 -0.31 8.24
CA HIS A 141 20.26 -0.80 7.07
C HIS A 141 20.97 -2.13 7.37
N LYS A 142 20.69 -3.16 6.55
CA LYS A 142 21.30 -4.50 6.68
C LYS A 142 22.13 -4.92 5.47
N GLY A 143 22.28 -4.03 4.48
CA GLY A 143 23.09 -4.28 3.30
C GLY A 143 24.59 -4.11 3.56
N ALA A 144 25.42 -4.57 2.64
CA ALA A 144 26.87 -4.40 2.71
C ALA A 144 27.34 -3.01 2.22
N CYS A 145 26.52 -2.30 1.45
CA CYS A 145 26.83 -0.98 0.91
C CYS A 145 26.50 0.14 1.91
N ILE A 146 27.21 1.28 1.84
CA ILE A 146 26.84 2.45 2.64
C ILE A 146 25.53 3.02 2.08
N PRO A 147 24.48 3.18 2.90
CA PRO A 147 23.23 3.77 2.44
C PRO A 147 23.43 5.24 2.06
N ASN A 148 22.63 5.73 1.12
CA ASN A 148 22.69 7.14 0.73
C ASN A 148 22.21 8.03 1.88
N LEU A 149 23.14 8.73 2.53
CA LEU A 149 22.86 9.56 3.71
C LEU A 149 21.87 10.70 3.41
N ILE A 150 21.89 11.29 2.22
CA ILE A 150 20.97 12.36 1.82
C ILE A 150 19.53 11.83 1.79
N SER A 151 19.33 10.63 1.22
CA SER A 151 18.03 9.95 1.24
C SER A 151 17.55 9.58 2.64
N MET A 152 18.44 9.49 3.63
CA MET A 152 18.06 9.20 5.02
C MET A 152 17.65 10.46 5.79
N MET A 153 18.01 11.65 5.31
CA MET A 153 17.65 12.94 5.91
C MET A 153 16.24 13.43 5.52
N GLU A 154 15.45 12.60 4.83
CA GLU A 154 14.08 12.96 4.39
C GLU A 154 13.03 12.89 5.51
N PHE A 155 13.39 12.36 6.68
CA PHE A 155 12.51 12.10 7.82
C PHE A 155 12.68 13.11 8.95
#